data_AF-A0A837ZSY4-F1
#
_entry.id   AF-A0A837ZSY4-F1
#
_cell.length_a   1.000
_cell.length_b   1.000
_cell.length_c   1.000
_cell.angle_alpha   90.00
_cell.angle_beta   90.00
_cell.angle_gamma   90.00
#
_symmetry.space_group_name_H-M   'P 1'
#
loop_
_entity.id
_entity.type
_entity.pdbx_description
1 polymer ?
#
loop_
_entity_poly.entity_id
_entity_poly.type
_entity_poly.pdbx_seq_one_letter_code
_entity_poly.pdbx_strand_id
1 'polypeptide(L)'
;MTAPDSNVDQRMERAADIARRATLHRVARTAGVMQGLLNAAIIREHLLGPEWTEAITAMERVSSLSQRLAAEGLDGSPEAEAVRVAAAKMADEGYAEMWCMHDDYEDE
;
A
#
# COMPACT_ATOMS: atom_id res chain seq x y z
N MET A 1 -27.50 0.36 -32.49
CA MET A 1 -27.04 0.67 -31.12
C MET A 1 -26.78 -0.65 -30.42
N THR A 2 -25.56 -1.15 -30.50
CA THR A 2 -25.09 -2.29 -29.73
C THR A 2 -24.89 -1.83 -28.28
N ALA A 3 -25.51 -2.52 -27.33
CA ALA A 3 -25.30 -2.25 -25.91
C ALA A 3 -23.81 -2.41 -25.57
N PRO A 4 -23.24 -1.58 -24.68
CA PRO A 4 -21.88 -1.79 -24.20
C PRO A 4 -21.74 -3.20 -23.64
N ASP A 5 -20.63 -3.84 -23.98
CA ASP A 5 -20.35 -5.25 -23.68
C ASP A 5 -20.06 -5.38 -22.17
N SER A 6 -21.07 -5.75 -21.39
CA SER A 6 -21.07 -5.73 -19.92
C SER A 6 -19.92 -6.52 -19.29
N ASN A 7 -19.29 -7.42 -20.04
CA ASN A 7 -18.10 -8.18 -19.63
C ASN A 7 -16.84 -7.30 -19.57
N VAL A 8 -16.70 -6.34 -20.48
CA VAL A 8 -15.57 -5.40 -20.50
C VAL A 8 -15.65 -4.43 -19.33
N ASP A 9 -16.85 -3.87 -19.08
CA ASP A 9 -17.08 -2.95 -17.96
C ASP A 9 -16.78 -3.60 -16.61
N GLN A 10 -17.24 -4.85 -16.39
CA GLN A 10 -16.93 -5.62 -15.17
C GLN A 10 -15.44 -5.90 -15.00
N ARG A 11 -14.70 -6.18 -16.07
CA ARG A 11 -13.25 -6.38 -16.01
C ARG A 11 -12.51 -5.10 -15.66
N MET A 12 -12.91 -3.97 -16.25
CA MET A 12 -12.32 -2.67 -15.95
C MET A 12 -12.58 -2.25 -14.51
N GLU A 13 -13.81 -2.44 -14.01
CA GLU A 13 -14.16 -2.18 -12.61
C GLU A 13 -13.31 -3.02 -11.65
N ARG A 14 -13.14 -4.32 -11.95
CA ARG A 14 -12.28 -5.21 -11.16
C ARG A 14 -10.81 -4.80 -11.20
N ALA A 15 -10.30 -4.37 -12.36
CA ALA A 15 -8.93 -3.88 -12.47
C ALA A 15 -8.72 -2.58 -11.67
N ALA A 16 -9.68 -1.66 -11.72
CA ALA A 16 -9.65 -0.43 -10.92
C ALA A 16 -9.71 -0.73 -9.41
N ASP A 17 -10.50 -1.71 -8.99
CA ASP A 17 -10.54 -2.18 -7.60
C ASP A 17 -9.20 -2.74 -7.13
N ILE A 18 -8.58 -3.61 -7.95
CA ILE A 18 -7.24 -4.17 -7.68
C ILE A 18 -6.21 -3.05 -7.57
N ALA A 19 -6.20 -2.08 -8.49
CA ALA A 19 -5.26 -0.96 -8.49
C ALA A 19 -5.43 -0.06 -7.25
N ARG A 20 -6.68 0.23 -6.87
CA ARG A 20 -6.99 1.00 -5.66
C ARG A 20 -6.48 0.29 -4.41
N ARG A 21 -6.74 -1.01 -4.28
CA ARG A 21 -6.27 -1.82 -3.14
C ARG A 21 -4.75 -1.96 -3.12
N ALA A 22 -4.10 -2.11 -4.28
CA ALA A 22 -2.65 -2.13 -4.38
C ALA A 22 -2.04 -0.82 -3.87
N THR A 23 -2.65 0.31 -4.21
CA THR A 23 -2.24 1.63 -3.70
C THR A 23 -2.37 1.71 -2.18
N LEU A 24 -3.47 1.22 -1.60
CA LEU A 24 -3.65 1.18 -0.15
C LEU A 24 -2.63 0.27 0.55
N HIS A 25 -2.30 -0.89 -0.03
CA HIS A 25 -1.22 -1.75 0.47
C HIS A 25 0.14 -1.05 0.44
N ARG A 26 0.43 -0.30 -0.62
CA ARG A 26 1.66 0.51 -0.72
C ARG A 26 1.71 1.57 0.37
N VAL A 27 0.63 2.33 0.57
CA VAL A 27 0.55 3.33 1.65
C VAL A 27 0.76 2.68 3.02
N ALA A 28 0.12 1.55 3.29
CA ALA A 28 0.29 0.83 4.56
C ALA A 28 1.74 0.43 4.80
N ARG A 29 2.38 -0.14 3.79
CA ARG A 29 3.80 -0.52 3.86
C ARG A 29 4.70 0.67 4.10
N THR A 30 4.54 1.73 3.31
CA THR A 30 5.36 2.95 3.41
C THR A 30 5.24 3.57 4.80
N ALA A 31 4.03 3.65 5.36
CA ALA A 31 3.81 4.09 6.73
C ALA A 31 4.53 3.20 7.76
N GLY A 32 4.46 1.88 7.60
CA GLY A 32 5.19 0.93 8.46
C GLY A 32 6.72 1.07 8.39
N VAL A 33 7.27 1.28 7.18
CA VAL A 33 8.71 1.55 6.99
C VAL A 33 9.11 2.84 7.68
N MET A 34 8.35 3.93 7.48
CA MET A 34 8.61 5.21 8.14
C MET A 34 8.54 5.11 9.67
N GLN A 35 7.57 4.36 10.20
CA GLN A 35 7.47 4.07 11.63
C GLN A 35 8.73 3.34 12.14
N GLY A 36 9.21 2.33 11.43
CA GLY A 36 10.41 1.58 11.78
C GLY A 36 11.68 2.45 11.77
N LEU A 37 11.86 3.27 10.73
CA LEU A 37 12.98 4.20 10.62
C LEU A 37 12.96 5.25 11.74
N LEU A 38 11.77 5.78 12.07
CA LEU A 38 11.63 6.73 13.15
C LEU A 38 11.92 6.10 14.52
N ASN A 39 11.43 4.89 14.78
CA ASN A 39 11.77 4.14 15.99
C ASN A 39 13.30 3.94 16.11
N ALA A 40 13.98 3.59 15.02
CA ALA A 40 15.43 3.44 15.02
C ALA A 40 16.16 4.75 15.32
N ALA A 41 15.70 5.87 14.75
CA ALA A 41 16.24 7.19 15.03
C ALA A 41 16.05 7.60 16.50
N ILE A 42 14.87 7.36 17.08
CA ILE A 42 14.58 7.60 18.50
C ILE A 42 15.54 6.83 19.40
N ILE A 43 15.75 5.53 19.12
CA ILE A 43 16.66 4.69 19.90
C ILE A 43 18.10 5.19 19.80
N ARG A 44 18.56 5.52 18.58
CA ARG A 44 19.93 5.94 18.30
C ARG A 44 20.26 7.31 18.90
N GLU A 45 19.35 8.27 18.75
CA GLU A 45 19.56 9.67 19.11
C GLU A 45 18.97 10.02 20.49
N HIS A 46 18.41 9.03 21.20
CA HIS A 46 17.69 9.20 22.48
C HIS A 46 16.57 10.27 22.43
N LEU A 47 15.90 10.39 21.29
CA LEU A 47 14.85 11.39 21.05
C LEU A 47 13.51 10.90 21.62
N LEU A 48 13.13 11.38 22.81
CA LEU A 48 11.85 11.01 23.45
C LEU A 48 10.84 12.17 23.49
N GLY A 49 10.98 13.12 22.56
CA GLY A 49 10.05 14.23 22.43
C GLY A 49 8.62 13.76 22.09
N PRO A 50 7.58 14.45 22.60
CA PRO A 50 6.18 14.10 22.32
C PRO A 50 5.86 14.08 20.82
N GLU A 51 6.51 14.95 20.04
CA GLU A 51 6.35 15.04 18.58
C GLU A 51 6.70 13.74 17.85
N TRP A 52 7.69 13.00 18.33
CA TRP A 52 8.12 11.73 17.72
C TRP A 52 7.13 10.61 18.03
N THR A 53 6.59 10.61 19.24
CA THR A 53 5.56 9.66 19.66
C THR A 53 4.25 9.90 18.90
N GLU A 54 3.88 11.16 18.69
CA GLU A 54 2.75 11.55 17.86
C GLU A 54 2.94 11.12 16.40
N ALA A 55 4.14 11.31 15.84
CA ALA A 55 4.47 10.86 14.49
C ALA A 55 4.38 9.34 14.34
N ILE A 56 4.91 8.56 15.29
CA ILE A 56 4.77 7.09 15.32
C ILE A 56 3.30 6.70 15.34
N THR A 57 2.52 7.32 16.22
CA THR A 57 1.09 7.04 16.37
C THR A 57 0.34 7.37 15.08
N ALA A 58 0.70 8.46 14.41
CA ALA A 58 0.10 8.82 13.12
C ALA A 58 0.42 7.77 12.04
N MET A 59 1.67 7.31 11.94
CA MET A 59 2.06 6.27 10.98
C MET A 59 1.36 4.94 11.24
N GLU A 60 1.24 4.54 12.50
CA GLU A 60 0.49 3.34 12.88
C GLU A 60 -0.99 3.43 12.46
N ARG A 61 -1.62 4.58 12.71
CA ARG A 61 -3.02 4.85 12.30
C ARG A 61 -3.18 4.80 10.78
N VAL A 62 -2.27 5.42 10.02
CA VAL A 62 -2.29 5.40 8.55
C VAL A 62 -2.13 3.97 8.03
N SER A 63 -1.18 3.21 8.58
CA SER A 63 -0.96 1.81 8.21
C SER A 63 -2.20 0.95 8.45
N SER A 64 -2.75 1.02 9.66
CA SER A 64 -3.94 0.28 10.05
C SER A 64 -5.18 0.65 9.21
N LEU A 65 -5.42 1.95 9.02
CA LEU A 65 -6.55 2.43 8.22
C LEU A 65 -6.44 1.96 6.77
N SER A 66 -5.26 2.06 6.17
CA SER A 66 -5.03 1.67 4.77
C SER A 66 -5.24 0.18 4.58
N GLN A 67 -4.78 -0.67 5.51
CA GLN A 67 -5.03 -2.11 5.49
C GLN A 67 -6.53 -2.44 5.60
N ARG A 68 -7.25 -1.74 6.47
CA ARG A 68 -8.70 -1.94 6.64
C ARG A 68 -9.46 -1.57 5.36
N LEU A 69 -9.17 -0.41 4.78
CA LEU A 69 -9.79 0.02 3.52
C LEU A 69 -9.43 -0.93 2.35
N ALA A 70 -8.21 -1.47 2.35
CA ALA A 70 -7.79 -2.46 1.36
C ALA A 70 -8.52 -3.81 1.50
N ALA A 71 -9.08 -4.11 2.69
CA ALA A 71 -9.85 -5.32 2.95
C ALA A 71 -11.37 -5.11 2.86
N GLU A 72 -11.85 -3.86 2.82
CA GLU A 72 -13.27 -3.52 2.85
C GLU A 72 -14.02 -4.14 1.65
N GLY A 73 -15.22 -4.67 1.92
CA GLY A 73 -16.07 -5.31 0.91
C GLY A 73 -15.59 -6.69 0.42
N LEU A 74 -14.49 -7.24 0.96
CA LEU A 74 -14.10 -8.63 0.73
C LEU A 74 -14.84 -9.52 1.73
N ASP A 75 -15.59 -10.48 1.23
CA ASP A 75 -16.39 -11.43 2.01
C ASP A 75 -15.59 -12.65 2.52
N GLY A 76 -14.28 -12.69 2.22
CA GLY A 76 -13.40 -13.80 2.59
C GLY A 76 -13.54 -15.03 1.70
N SER A 77 -14.29 -14.95 0.59
CA SER A 77 -14.34 -16.03 -0.41
C SER A 77 -12.95 -16.29 -1.03
N PRO A 78 -12.72 -17.47 -1.64
CA PRO A 78 -11.50 -17.73 -2.40
C PRO A 78 -11.22 -16.69 -3.50
N GLU A 79 -12.25 -16.17 -4.16
CA GLU A 79 -12.14 -15.13 -5.18
C GLU A 79 -11.72 -13.78 -4.59
N ALA A 80 -12.29 -13.42 -3.44
CA ALA A 80 -11.93 -12.21 -2.70
C ALA A 80 -10.48 -12.29 -2.17
N GLU A 81 -10.04 -13.47 -1.74
CA GLU A 81 -8.65 -13.73 -1.38
C GLU A 81 -7.71 -13.55 -2.56
N ALA A 82 -8.05 -14.11 -3.73
CA ALA A 82 -7.24 -13.97 -4.94
C ALA A 82 -7.08 -12.49 -5.36
N VAL A 83 -8.14 -11.67 -5.21
CA VAL A 83 -8.07 -10.22 -5.44
C VAL A 83 -7.11 -9.55 -4.45
N ARG A 84 -7.19 -9.90 -3.15
CA ARG A 84 -6.30 -9.35 -2.13
C ARG A 84 -4.84 -9.69 -2.42
N VAL A 85 -4.55 -10.94 -2.73
CA VAL A 85 -3.20 -11.43 -3.06
C VAL A 85 -2.67 -10.74 -4.32
N ALA A 86 -3.49 -10.62 -5.37
CA ALA A 86 -3.09 -9.93 -6.59
C ALA A 86 -2.77 -8.45 -6.35
N ALA A 87 -3.61 -7.75 -5.59
CA ALA A 87 -3.39 -6.35 -5.23
C ALA A 87 -2.10 -6.17 -4.39
N ALA A 88 -1.87 -7.04 -3.40
CA ALA A 88 -0.66 -7.02 -2.59
C ALA A 88 0.61 -7.25 -3.44
N LYS A 89 0.55 -8.21 -4.37
CA LYS A 89 1.65 -8.49 -5.30
C LYS A 89 1.94 -7.30 -6.24
N MET A 90 0.91 -6.68 -6.81
CA MET A 90 1.10 -5.47 -7.64
C MET A 90 1.70 -4.30 -6.84
N ALA A 91 1.37 -4.20 -5.55
CA ALA A 91 1.98 -3.22 -4.67
C ALA A 91 3.49 -3.49 -4.47
N ASP A 92 3.89 -4.76 -4.36
CA ASP A 92 5.30 -5.20 -4.30
C ASP A 92 6.06 -4.91 -5.59
N GLU A 93 5.56 -5.36 -6.72
CA GLU A 93 6.24 -5.21 -8.02
C GLU A 93 6.43 -3.73 -8.37
N GLY A 94 5.38 -2.92 -8.28
CA GLY A 94 5.51 -1.48 -8.55
C GLY A 94 6.36 -0.73 -7.51
N TYR A 95 6.55 -1.27 -6.30
CA TYR A 95 7.53 -0.71 -5.36
C TYR A 95 8.94 -1.08 -5.80
N ALA A 96 9.21 -2.36 -6.11
CA ALA A 96 10.51 -2.80 -6.60
C ALA A 96 10.96 -2.03 -7.85
N GLU A 97 10.06 -1.83 -8.83
CA GLU A 97 10.34 -1.03 -10.03
C GLU A 97 10.73 0.42 -9.70
N MET A 98 10.06 1.05 -8.73
CA MET A 98 10.36 2.42 -8.30
C MET A 98 11.74 2.53 -7.64
N TRP A 99 12.17 1.51 -6.89
CA TRP A 99 13.50 1.49 -6.27
C TRP A 99 14.60 1.12 -7.26
N CYS A 100 14.34 0.22 -8.21
CA CYS A 100 15.30 -0.09 -9.27
C CYS A 100 15.61 1.12 -10.16
N MET A 101 14.64 2.00 -10.42
CA MET A 101 14.90 3.24 -11.17
C MET A 101 15.71 4.29 -10.38
N HIS A 102 15.94 4.09 -9.08
CA HIS A 102 16.69 5.04 -8.25
C HIS A 102 18.21 4.80 -8.32
N ASP A 103 18.64 3.57 -8.63
CA ASP A 103 20.06 3.19 -8.76
C ASP A 103 20.68 3.67 -10.09
N ASP A 104 19.86 4.01 -11.09
CA ASP A 104 20.32 4.47 -12.42
C ASP A 104 20.74 5.96 -12.46
N TYR A 105 20.67 6.69 -11.34
CA TYR A 105 21.01 8.12 -11.26
C TYR A 105 22.34 8.44 -10.56
N GLU A 106 23.18 7.45 -10.20
CA GLU A 106 24.49 7.69 -9.55
C GLU A 106 25.71 7.64 -10.49
N ASP A 107 25.54 7.47 -11.80
CA ASP A 107 26.64 7.44 -12.79
C ASP A 107 26.62 8.64 -13.78
N GLU A 108 26.83 9.87 -13.30
CA GLU A 108 27.30 11.02 -14.13
C GLU A 108 28.33 11.92 -13.42
#